data_AF-A0A5H2PVP3-F1
#
_entry.id   AF-A0A5H2PVP3-F1
#
_cell.length_a   1.000
_cell.length_b   1.000
_cell.length_c   1.000
_cell.angle_alpha   90.00
_cell.angle_beta   90.00
_cell.angle_gamma   90.00
#
_symmetry.space_group_name_H-M   'P 1'
#
loop_
_entity.id
_entity.type
_entity.pdbx_description
1 polymer ?
#
loop_
_entity_poly.entity_id
_entity_poly.type
_entity_poly.pdbx_seq_one_letter_code
_entity_poly.pdbx_strand_id
1 'polypeptide(L)' 'MANGWTPERRAKQAEAIRRWKPWERSTGPATDEGKARASQNALKHGLRSAEWLEDQKRVNDLLRACKERLRRK' A
#
# COMPACT_ATOMS: atom_id res chain seq x y z
N MET A 1 -24.84 -4.71 -1.69
CA MET A 1 -25.23 -3.84 -2.82
C MET A 1 -24.17 -3.95 -3.90
N ALA A 2 -24.55 -4.30 -5.13
CA ALA A 2 -23.61 -4.29 -6.25
C ALA A 2 -23.29 -2.82 -6.57
N ASN A 3 -22.13 -2.35 -6.14
CA ASN A 3 -21.61 -1.04 -6.53
C ASN A 3 -21.73 -0.95 -8.06
N GLY A 4 -22.24 0.17 -8.60
CA GLY A 4 -22.66 0.33 -10.01
C GLY A 4 -21.55 0.22 -11.08
N TRP A 5 -20.51 -0.56 -10.81
CA TRP A 5 -19.39 -0.98 -11.64
C TRP A 5 -19.65 -2.37 -12.26
N THR A 6 -20.60 -2.41 -13.19
CA THR A 6 -20.77 -3.58 -14.06
C THR A 6 -19.54 -3.78 -14.96
N PRO A 7 -19.31 -4.98 -15.51
CA PRO A 7 -18.21 -5.22 -16.45
C PRO A 7 -18.21 -4.26 -17.64
N GLU A 8 -19.38 -3.97 -18.21
CA GLU A 8 -19.56 -3.08 -19.37
C GLU A 8 -19.14 -1.66 -19.02
N ARG A 9 -19.50 -1.18 -17.82
CA ARG A 9 -19.08 0.15 -17.35
C ARG A 9 -17.58 0.23 -17.15
N ARG A 10 -16.95 -0.83 -16.62
CA ARG A 10 -15.47 -0.89 -16.49
C ARG A 10 -14.79 -0.84 -17.84
N ALA A 11 -15.30 -1.58 -18.83
CA ALA A 11 -14.79 -1.58 -20.20
C ALA A 11 -14.89 -0.17 -20.82
N LYS A 12 -16.07 0.46 -20.76
CA LYS A 12 -16.28 1.83 -21.24
C LYS A 12 -15.33 2.84 -20.59
N GLN A 13 -15.13 2.75 -19.28
CA GLN A 13 -14.18 3.62 -18.58
C GLN A 13 -12.72 3.34 -18.96
N ALA A 14 -12.37 2.08 -19.17
CA ALA A 14 -11.03 1.71 -19.61
C ALA A 14 -10.73 2.23 -21.04
N GLU A 15 -11.71 2.28 -21.92
CA GLU A 15 -11.60 2.93 -23.24
C GLU A 15 -11.45 4.45 -23.12
N ALA A 16 -12.24 5.11 -22.28
CA ALA A 16 -12.14 6.56 -22.06
C ALA A 16 -10.77 6.96 -21.49
N ILE A 17 -10.26 6.21 -20.49
CA ILE A 17 -8.93 6.41 -19.91
C ILE A 17 -7.84 6.22 -20.97
N ARG A 18 -7.96 5.22 -21.86
CA ARG A 18 -7.03 5.02 -22.99
C ARG A 18 -7.06 6.16 -24.00
N ARG A 19 -8.23 6.76 -24.23
CA ARG A 19 -8.38 7.91 -25.13
C ARG A 19 -7.74 9.17 -24.56
N TRP A 20 -7.95 9.46 -23.27
CA TRP A 20 -7.47 10.68 -22.63
C TRP A 20 -6.04 10.60 -22.12
N LYS A 21 -5.52 9.37 -21.93
CA LYS A 21 -4.14 9.10 -21.50
C LYS A 21 -3.65 10.01 -20.38
N PRO A 22 -4.37 10.10 -19.24
CA PRO A 22 -4.06 11.07 -18.19
C PRO A 22 -2.63 10.93 -17.63
N TRP A 23 -2.01 9.74 -17.75
CA TRP A 23 -0.62 9.51 -17.36
C TRP A 23 0.40 10.34 -18.17
N GLU A 24 0.08 10.77 -19.40
CA GLU A 24 0.95 11.64 -20.21
C GLU A 24 1.12 13.04 -19.59
N ARG A 25 0.19 13.46 -18.71
CA ARG A 25 0.26 14.72 -17.96
C ARG A 25 0.62 14.54 -16.49
N SER A 26 1.02 13.33 -16.09
CA SER A 26 1.40 13.06 -14.70
C SER A 26 2.69 13.78 -14.33
N THR A 27 2.64 14.63 -13.30
CA THR A 27 3.79 15.41 -12.80
C THR A 27 4.43 14.75 -11.57
N GLY A 28 4.39 13.42 -11.50
CA GLY A 28 5.01 12.67 -10.41
C GLY A 28 6.54 12.85 -10.36
N PRO A 29 7.19 12.38 -9.28
CA PRO A 29 8.63 12.48 -9.14
C PRO A 29 9.37 11.65 -10.22
N ALA A 30 10.17 12.33 -11.05
CA ALA A 30 10.98 11.69 -12.08
C ALA A 30 12.38 11.28 -11.58
N THR A 31 12.90 11.98 -10.57
CA THR A 31 14.24 11.74 -10.00
C THR A 31 14.21 10.69 -8.90
N ASP A 32 15.34 10.04 -8.65
CA ASP A 32 15.48 9.04 -7.58
C ASP A 32 15.23 9.64 -6.19
N GLU A 33 15.73 10.86 -5.96
CA GLU A 33 15.43 11.61 -4.73
C GLU A 33 13.93 11.88 -4.58
N GLY A 34 13.27 12.30 -5.66
CA GLY A 34 11.82 12.53 -5.65
C GLY A 34 11.04 11.26 -5.34
N LYS A 35 11.44 10.12 -5.93
CA LYS A 35 10.83 8.81 -5.67
C LYS A 35 11.05 8.37 -4.23
N ALA A 36 12.27 8.54 -3.70
CA ALA A 36 12.61 8.22 -2.32
C ALA A 36 11.79 9.07 -1.31
N ARG A 37 11.51 10.33 -1.64
CA ARG A 37 10.63 11.18 -0.83
C ARG A 37 9.16 10.75 -0.93
N ALA A 38 8.68 10.44 -2.14
CA ALA A 38 7.31 9.98 -2.33
C ALA A 38 7.03 8.62 -1.67
N SER A 39 8.02 7.71 -1.61
CA SER A 39 7.86 6.42 -0.93
C SER A 39 7.60 6.57 0.57
N GLN A 40 8.05 7.65 1.20
CA GLN A 40 7.80 7.93 2.61
C GLN A 40 6.32 8.19 2.91
N ASN A 41 5.50 8.55 1.91
CA ASN A 41 4.06 8.74 2.12
C ASN A 41 3.36 7.47 2.62
N ALA A 42 3.88 6.28 2.28
CA ALA A 42 3.34 5.02 2.79
C ALA A 42 3.43 4.91 4.33
N LEU A 43 4.40 5.59 4.96
CA LEU A 43 4.59 5.58 6.41
C LEU A 43 3.55 6.42 7.17
N LYS A 44 2.71 7.19 6.46
CA LYS A 44 1.71 8.05 7.11
C LYS A 44 0.47 7.28 7.56
N HIS A 45 0.15 6.15 6.92
CA HIS A 45 -1.14 5.48 7.13
C HIS A 45 -1.11 4.00 6.77
N GLY A 46 -2.10 3.25 7.25
CA GLY A 46 -2.28 1.83 6.95
C GLY A 46 -1.20 0.95 7.56
N LEU A 47 -0.91 -0.18 6.92
CA LEU A 47 -0.05 -1.25 7.45
C LEU A 47 1.46 -0.93 7.46
N ARG A 48 1.81 0.34 7.25
CA ARG A 48 3.18 0.85 7.30
C ARG A 48 3.27 2.10 8.16
N SER A 49 2.18 2.52 8.82
CA SER A 49 2.21 3.63 9.75
C SER A 49 3.16 3.34 10.92
N ALA A 50 3.66 4.40 11.55
CA ALA A 50 4.50 4.26 12.74
C ALA A 50 3.82 3.42 13.83
N GLU A 51 2.54 3.70 14.10
CA GLU A 51 1.71 2.94 15.05
C GLU A 51 1.63 1.46 14.67
N TRP A 52 1.33 1.14 13.41
CA TRP A 52 1.26 -0.24 12.96
C TRP A 52 2.60 -0.97 13.09
N LEU A 53 3.70 -0.30 12.75
CA LEU A 53 5.05 -0.89 12.88
C LEU A 53 5.41 -1.17 14.34
N GLU A 54 5.01 -0.29 15.26
CA GLU A 54 5.20 -0.50 16.71
C GLU A 54 4.41 -1.71 17.21
N ASP A 55 3.14 -1.82 16.82
CA ASP A 55 2.29 -2.96 17.21
C ASP A 55 2.78 -4.26 16.60
N GLN A 56 3.18 -4.25 15.33
CA GLN A 56 3.81 -5.40 14.68
C GLN A 56 5.07 -5.84 15.43
N LYS A 57 5.90 -4.89 15.89
CA LYS A 57 7.08 -5.21 16.68
C LYS A 57 6.68 -5.88 18.01
N ARG A 58 5.71 -5.33 18.74
CA ARG A 58 5.20 -5.93 19.99
C ARG A 58 4.71 -7.37 19.79
N VAL A 59 3.92 -7.60 18.74
CA VAL A 59 3.41 -8.94 18.42
C VAL A 59 4.56 -9.88 18.07
N ASN A 60 5.51 -9.46 17.24
CA ASN A 60 6.66 -10.29 16.86
C ASN A 60 7.54 -10.64 18.06
N ASP A 61 7.75 -9.70 18.98
CA ASP A 61 8.53 -9.93 20.19
C ASP A 61 7.82 -10.93 21.13
N LEU A 62 6.50 -10.81 21.28
CA LEU A 62 5.68 -11.79 22.02
C LEU A 62 5.77 -13.19 21.39
N LEU A 63 5.62 -13.29 20.07
CA LEU A 63 5.70 -14.57 19.36
C LEU A 63 7.09 -15.21 19.48
N ARG A 64 8.16 -14.40 19.45
CA ARG A 64 9.53 -14.86 19.67
C ARG A 64 9.68 -15.42 21.09
N ALA A 65 9.17 -14.73 22.10
CA ALA A 65 9.22 -15.19 23.49
C ALA A 65 8.47 -16.52 23.69
N CYS A 66 7.27 -16.64 23.12
CA CYS A 66 6.49 -17.89 23.14
C CYS A 66 7.26 -19.05 22.49
N LYS A 67 7.87 -18.82 21.32
CA LYS A 67 8.67 -19.82 20.61
C LYS A 67 9.86 -20.29 21.45
N GLU A 68 10.62 -19.37 22.03
CA GLU A 68 11.77 -19.72 22.87
C GLU A 68 11.36 -20.51 24.11
N ARG A 69 10.21 -20.20 24.72
CA ARG A 69 9.67 -20.97 25.84
C ARG A 69 9.30 -22.40 25.45
N LEU A 70 8.72 -22.59 24.25
CA LEU A 70 8.38 -23.92 23.75
C LEU A 70 9.63 -24.76 23.43
N ARG A 71 10.73 -24.13 22.98
CA ARG A 71 11.99 -24.84 22.67
C ARG A 71 12.78 -25.27 23.91
N ARG A 72 12.49 -24.68 25.08
CA ARG A 72 13.15 -24.98 26.36
C ARG A 72 12.45 -26.07 27.17
N LYS A 73 11.31 -26.57 26.69
CA LYS A 73 10.64 -27.77 27.21
C LYS A 73 11.06 -28.98 26.37
#